data_AF-A0A9W5X3Y6-F1
#
_entry.id   AF-A0A9W5X3Y6-F1
#
_cell.length_a   1.000
_cell.length_b   1.000
_cell.length_c   1.000
_cell.angle_alpha   90.00
_cell.angle_beta   90.00
_cell.angle_gamma   90.00
#
_symmetry.space_group_name_H-M   'P 1'
#
loop_
_entity.id
_entity.type
_entity.pdbx_description
1 polymer ?
#
loop_
_entity_poly.entity_id
_entity_poly.type
_entity_poly.pdbx_seq_one_letter_code
_entity_poly.pdbx_strand_id
1 'polypeptide(L)'
;MISGIGYRKAIEFLVKDYLIFLNPENKEKILKQQLSPCINMLDNHNIKEIARRAAWLGNDETHYMRKWEDKDINDLKKLIEVTVYFIAMDVSAKKYLEEMK
;
A
#
# COMPACT_ATOMS: atom_id res chain seq x y z
N MET A 1 0.43 21.10 2.43
CA MET A 1 -0.78 20.30 2.12
C MET A 1 -1.00 19.28 3.22
N ILE A 2 -2.21 19.20 3.78
CA ILE A 2 -2.56 18.23 4.83
C ILE A 2 -2.88 16.85 4.21
N SER A 3 -3.43 16.84 3.00
CA SER A 3 -3.98 15.64 2.36
C SER A 3 -2.93 14.61 1.91
N GLY A 4 -1.75 15.02 1.45
CA GLY A 4 -0.68 14.10 1.02
C GLY A 4 -0.19 13.19 2.17
N ILE A 5 -0.03 13.76 3.36
CA ILE A 5 0.33 13.02 4.59
C ILE A 5 -0.79 12.04 4.96
N GLY A 6 -2.05 12.47 4.87
CA GLY A 6 -3.21 11.61 5.12
C GLY A 6 -3.26 10.40 4.18
N TYR A 7 -3.04 10.61 2.89
CA TYR A 7 -3.01 9.53 1.90
C TYR A 7 -1.81 8.60 2.07
N ARG A 8 -0.63 9.13 2.41
CA ARG A 8 0.52 8.29 2.77
C ARG A 8 0.22 7.41 3.99
N LYS A 9 -0.49 7.96 4.98
CA LYS A 9 -0.92 7.18 6.15
C LYS A 9 -1.96 6.12 5.78
N ALA A 10 -2.89 6.42 4.88
CA ALA A 10 -3.85 5.45 4.37
C ALA A 10 -3.15 4.25 3.68
N ILE A 11 -2.12 4.49 2.86
CA ILE A 11 -1.29 3.42 2.28
C ILE A 11 -0.62 2.57 3.37
N GLU A 12 -0.14 3.20 4.44
CA GLU A 12 0.49 2.47 5.55
C GLU A 12 -0.47 1.48 6.19
N PHE A 13 -1.70 1.92 6.51
CA PHE A 13 -2.72 1.04 7.07
C PHE A 13 -3.09 -0.07 6.09
N LEU A 14 -3.38 0.27 4.83
CA LEU A 14 -3.77 -0.69 3.80
C LEU A 14 -2.74 -1.82 3.63
N VAL A 15 -1.45 -1.48 3.48
CA VAL A 15 -0.38 -2.47 3.30
C VAL A 15 -0.20 -3.33 4.54
N LYS A 16 -0.24 -2.73 5.74
CA LYS A 16 -0.08 -3.48 7.00
C LYS A 16 -1.25 -4.42 7.24
N ASP A 17 -2.48 -3.96 7.08
CA ASP A 17 -3.68 -4.76 7.28
C ASP A 17 -3.71 -5.93 6.31
N TYR A 18 -3.28 -5.73 5.06
CA TYR A 18 -3.17 -6.81 4.09
C TYR A 18 -2.09 -7.84 4.45
N LEU A 19 -0.91 -7.41 4.91
CA LEU A 19 0.12 -8.35 5.40
C LEU A 19 -0.34 -9.13 6.63
N ILE A 20 -1.10 -8.49 7.53
CA ILE A 20 -1.70 -9.12 8.70
C ILE A 20 -2.75 -10.14 8.27
N PHE A 21 -3.56 -9.84 7.25
CA PHE A 21 -4.48 -10.81 6.67
C PHE A 21 -3.76 -12.05 6.13
N LEU A 22 -2.63 -11.87 5.46
CA LEU A 22 -1.82 -12.98 4.92
C LEU A 22 -1.08 -13.78 6.01
N ASN A 23 -0.63 -13.11 7.07
CA ASN A 23 0.24 -13.67 8.11
C ASN A 23 -0.19 -13.19 9.51
N PRO A 24 -1.34 -13.66 10.04
CA PRO A 24 -1.90 -13.15 11.30
C PRO A 24 -0.97 -13.29 12.51
N GLU A 25 -0.11 -14.31 12.51
CA GLU A 25 0.88 -14.60 13.56
C GLU A 25 1.97 -13.53 13.66
N ASN A 26 2.21 -12.78 12.59
CA ASN A 26 3.23 -11.73 12.53
C ASN A 26 2.69 -10.32 12.85
N LYS A 27 1.43 -10.21 13.31
CA LYS A 27 0.72 -8.94 13.50
C LYS A 27 1.50 -7.88 14.28
N GLU A 28 2.03 -8.22 15.46
CA GLU A 28 2.74 -7.24 16.29
C GLU A 28 4.01 -6.70 15.61
N LYS A 29 4.73 -7.59 14.90
CA LYS A 29 5.92 -7.23 14.15
C LYS A 29 5.58 -6.28 13.01
N ILE A 30 4.51 -6.57 12.26
CA ILE A 30 4.05 -5.74 11.13
C ILE A 30 3.62 -4.35 11.61
N LEU A 31 2.87 -4.26 12.71
CA LEU A 31 2.41 -2.98 13.25
C LEU A 31 3.57 -2.05 13.65
N LYS A 32 4.63 -2.61 14.24
CA LYS A 32 5.83 -1.88 14.69
C LYS A 32 6.78 -1.48 13.55
N GLN A 33 6.67 -2.10 12.37
CA GLN A 33 7.54 -1.79 11.25
C GLN A 33 7.17 -0.50 10.52
N GLN A 34 8.16 0.12 9.89
CA GLN A 34 7.94 1.23 8.97
C GLN A 34 7.33 0.73 7.64
N LEU A 35 6.70 1.63 6.90
CA LEU A 35 5.99 1.31 5.65
C LEU A 35 6.89 0.66 4.58
N SER A 36 8.10 1.17 4.37
CA SER A 36 8.99 0.68 3.30
C SER A 36 9.36 -0.81 3.47
N PRO A 37 9.79 -1.28 4.65
CA PRO A 37 9.92 -2.71 4.94
C PRO A 37 8.65 -3.52 4.66
N CYS A 38 7.48 -3.03 5.10
CA CYS A 38 6.21 -3.73 4.86
C CYS A 38 5.93 -3.89 3.35
N ILE A 39 6.12 -2.84 2.55
CA ILE A 39 5.94 -2.92 1.08
C ILE A 39 6.86 -3.98 0.48
N ASN A 40 8.10 -4.08 0.95
CA ASN A 40 9.06 -5.07 0.42
C ASN A 40 8.69 -6.52 0.76
N MET A 41 7.92 -6.75 1.84
CA MET A 41 7.40 -8.08 2.24
C MET A 41 6.25 -8.59 1.38
N LEU A 42 5.63 -7.75 0.54
CA LEU A 42 4.53 -8.20 -0.32
C LEU A 42 5.04 -9.19 -1.37
N ASP A 43 4.43 -10.35 -1.55
CA ASP A 43 4.89 -11.31 -2.58
C ASP A 43 4.39 -10.94 -3.97
N ASN A 44 3.16 -10.43 -4.06
CA ASN A 44 2.55 -10.01 -5.32
C ASN A 44 3.28 -8.78 -5.88
N HIS A 45 3.96 -8.96 -7.02
CA HIS A 45 4.76 -7.92 -7.68
C HIS A 45 3.95 -6.65 -7.97
N ASN A 46 2.72 -6.79 -8.48
CA ASN A 46 1.89 -5.64 -8.86
C ASN A 46 1.47 -4.84 -7.62
N ILE A 47 1.04 -5.51 -6.55
CA ILE A 47 0.68 -4.84 -5.28
C ILE A 47 1.90 -4.10 -4.73
N LYS A 48 3.07 -4.75 -4.71
CA LYS A 48 4.34 -4.16 -4.24
C LYS A 48 4.68 -2.89 -5.02
N GLU A 49 4.68 -2.96 -6.34
CA GLU A 49 5.12 -1.86 -7.20
C GLU A 49 4.20 -0.65 -7.14
N ILE A 50 2.88 -0.86 -7.10
CA ILE A 50 1.92 0.24 -7.01
C ILE A 50 1.94 0.86 -5.61
N ALA A 51 1.93 0.06 -4.54
CA ALA A 51 2.03 0.56 -3.17
C ALA A 51 3.32 1.36 -2.94
N ARG A 52 4.44 0.93 -3.55
CA ARG A 52 5.71 1.67 -3.50
C ARG A 52 5.61 3.05 -4.14
N ARG A 53 5.01 3.14 -5.33
CA ARG A 53 4.79 4.43 -6.02
C ARG A 53 3.87 5.35 -5.22
N ALA A 54 2.81 4.81 -4.63
CA ALA A 54 1.92 5.57 -3.76
C ALA A 54 2.67 6.13 -2.54
N ALA A 55 3.54 5.32 -1.92
CA ALA A 55 4.38 5.75 -0.80
C ALA A 55 5.40 6.84 -1.19
N TRP A 56 5.99 6.73 -2.39
CA TRP A 56 6.91 7.74 -2.92
C TRP A 56 6.21 9.07 -3.19
N LEU A 57 5.08 9.05 -3.90
CA LEU A 57 4.34 10.27 -4.23
C LEU A 57 3.75 10.92 -2.98
N GLY A 58 3.20 10.11 -2.06
CA GLY A 58 2.72 10.62 -0.76
C GLY A 58 3.83 11.23 0.12
N ASN A 59 5.08 10.78 -0.04
CA ASN A 59 6.25 11.41 0.59
C ASN A 59 6.66 12.68 -0.15
N ASP A 60 6.62 12.71 -1.48
CA ASP A 60 6.97 13.87 -2.30
C ASP A 60 6.07 15.08 -2.02
N GLU A 61 4.78 14.85 -1.72
CA GLU A 61 3.82 15.87 -1.30
C GLU A 61 4.22 16.64 -0.03
N THR A 62 5.18 16.15 0.76
CA THR A 62 5.68 16.84 1.95
C THR A 62 6.99 17.58 1.72
N HIS A 63 7.61 17.42 0.56
CA HIS A 63 8.90 18.04 0.25
C HIS A 63 8.71 19.43 -0.35
N TYR A 64 9.60 20.35 0.01
CA TYR A 64 9.61 21.72 -0.52
C TYR A 64 9.94 21.74 -2.02
N MET A 65 10.83 20.85 -2.45
CA MET A 65 11.12 20.57 -3.85
C MET A 65 10.52 19.21 -4.20
N ARG A 66 9.59 19.17 -5.15
CA ARG A 66 8.98 17.94 -5.63
C ARG A 66 9.88 17.26 -6.64
N LYS A 67 9.99 15.93 -6.55
CA LYS A 67 10.69 15.10 -7.53
C LYS A 67 9.79 14.74 -8.70
N TRP A 68 8.48 14.64 -8.48
CA TRP A 68 7.49 14.27 -9.49
C TRP A 68 6.66 15.50 -9.86
N GLU A 69 7.24 16.41 -10.62
CA GLU A 69 6.61 17.69 -10.97
C GLU A 69 5.38 17.53 -11.88
N ASP A 70 5.29 16.42 -12.62
CA ASP A 70 4.20 16.06 -13.52
C ASP A 70 3.12 15.17 -12.86
N LYS A 71 3.14 15.07 -11.52
CA LYS A 71 2.20 14.27 -10.74
C LYS A 71 1.57 15.11 -9.62
N ASP A 72 0.34 14.74 -9.30
CA ASP A 72 -0.43 15.45 -8.27
C ASP A 72 -1.13 14.49 -7.30
N ILE A 73 -1.96 15.07 -6.43
CA ILE A 73 -2.74 14.33 -5.45
C ILE A 73 -3.78 13.37 -6.07
N ASN A 74 -4.24 13.64 -7.29
CA ASN A 74 -5.15 12.74 -8.01
C ASN A 74 -4.41 11.50 -8.49
N ASP A 75 -3.15 11.62 -8.88
CA ASP A 75 -2.31 10.45 -9.16
C ASP A 75 -2.08 9.61 -7.90
N LEU A 76 -1.86 10.24 -6.75
CA LEU A 76 -1.75 9.52 -5.48
C LEU A 76 -3.03 8.76 -5.14
N LYS A 77 -4.20 9.38 -5.31
CA LYS A 77 -5.51 8.72 -5.12
C LYS A 77 -5.67 7.53 -6.05
N LYS A 78 -5.33 7.68 -7.34
CA LYS A 78 -5.38 6.58 -8.33
C LYS A 78 -4.44 5.45 -7.94
N LEU A 79 -3.23 5.74 -7.46
CA LEU A 79 -2.30 4.71 -7.00
C LEU A 79 -2.85 3.94 -5.78
N ILE A 80 -3.51 4.63 -4.84
CA ILE A 80 -4.21 3.98 -3.72
C ILE A 80 -5.34 3.09 -4.22
N GLU A 81 -6.18 3.61 -5.11
CA GLU A 81 -7.32 2.88 -5.68
C GLU A 81 -6.88 1.61 -6.41
N VAL A 82 -5.86 1.70 -7.26
CA VAL A 82 -5.28 0.54 -7.95
C VAL A 82 -4.69 -0.46 -6.95
N THR A 83 -4.06 0.01 -5.87
CA THR A 83 -3.58 -0.88 -4.79
C THR A 83 -4.73 -1.65 -4.15
N VAL A 84 -5.85 -0.98 -3.85
CA VAL A 84 -7.05 -1.61 -3.29
C VAL A 84 -7.61 -2.66 -4.23
N TYR A 85 -7.70 -2.38 -5.54
CA TYR A 85 -8.20 -3.35 -6.51
C TYR A 85 -7.35 -4.62 -6.58
N PHE A 86 -6.02 -4.50 -6.62
CA PHE A 86 -5.16 -5.68 -6.62
C PHE A 86 -5.30 -6.48 -5.33
N ILE A 87 -5.36 -5.83 -4.17
CA ILE A 87 -5.57 -6.51 -2.88
C ILE A 87 -6.93 -7.22 -2.87
N ALA A 88 -8.00 -6.55 -3.29
CA ALA A 88 -9.35 -7.12 -3.30
C ALA A 88 -9.43 -8.36 -4.20
N MET A 89 -8.79 -8.30 -5.37
CA MET A 89 -8.70 -9.44 -6.29
C MET A 89 -7.92 -10.60 -5.69
N ASP A 90 -6.75 -10.33 -5.09
CA ASP A 90 -5.89 -11.34 -4.47
C ASP A 90 -6.60 -12.03 -3.28
N VAL A 91 -7.22 -11.25 -2.39
CA VAL A 91 -8.02 -11.75 -1.26
C VAL A 91 -9.19 -12.60 -1.76
N SER A 92 -9.91 -12.16 -2.79
CA SER A 92 -11.05 -12.91 -3.33
C SER A 92 -10.61 -14.24 -3.93
N ALA A 93 -9.53 -14.24 -4.72
CA ALA A 93 -8.97 -15.46 -5.29
C ALA A 93 -8.52 -16.45 -4.21
N LYS A 94 -7.84 -15.97 -3.16
CA LYS A 94 -7.40 -16.80 -2.02
C LYS A 94 -8.56 -17.49 -1.31
N LYS A 95 -9.66 -16.76 -1.05
CA LYS A 95 -10.86 -17.34 -0.42
C LYS A 95 -11.44 -18.49 -1.23
N TYR A 96 -11.66 -18.29 -2.53
CA TYR A 96 -12.19 -19.37 -3.39
C TYR A 96 -11.23 -20.56 -3.48
N LEU A 97 -9.92 -20.31 -3.53
CA LEU A 97 -8.91 -21.38 -3.53
C LEU A 97 -8.82 -22.13 -2.19
N GLU A 98 -9.31 -21.58 -1.09
CA GLU A 98 -9.40 -22.24 0.22
C GLU A 98 -10.73 -23.00 0.38
N GLU A 99 -11.84 -22.40 -0.05
CA GLU A 99 -13.18 -22.99 0.01
C GLU A 99 -13.34 -24.20 -0.92
N MET A 100 -12.61 -24.23 -2.04
CA MET A 100 -12.67 -25.29 -3.05
C MET A 100 -11.52 -26.33 -2.92
N LYS A 101 -10.89 -26.44 -1.75
CA LYS A 101 -9.94 -27.53 -1.43
C LYS A 101 -10.67 -28.78 -0.98
#